data_AF-A0A9E2YGL7-F1
#
_entry.id   AF-A0A9E2YGL7-F1
#
_cell.length_a   1.000
_cell.length_b   1.000
_cell.length_c   1.000
_cell.angle_alpha   90.00
_cell.angle_beta   90.00
_cell.angle_gamma   90.00
#
_symmetry.space_group_name_H-M   'P 1'
#
loop_
_entity.id
_entity.type
_entity.pdbx_description
1 polymer ?
#
loop_
_entity_poly.entity_id
_entity_poly.type
_entity_poly.pdbx_seq_one_letter_code
_entity_poly.pdbx_strand_id
1 'polypeptide(L)'
;MHHVKYTVGAQNPIYTDIFYLDHQPAKFSDYSHNPYSFTPHVDVDLAPGKSWSFDLDMSNPDDYAMVVASTGTEPGTPGLHCELAVDGAVVVSKDGPKGVLCSLRNW
;
A
#
# COMPACT_ATOMS: atom_id res chain seq x y z
N MET A 1 -3.23 -12.35 15.62
CA MET A 1 -2.82 -12.25 14.21
C MET A 1 -3.99 -11.60 13.51
N HIS A 2 -3.74 -10.51 12.81
CA HIS A 2 -4.74 -9.70 12.17
C HIS A 2 -4.64 -9.88 10.66
N HIS A 3 -5.78 -9.96 10.02
CA HIS A 3 -5.84 -10.04 8.56
C HIS A 3 -5.78 -8.63 7.98
N VAL A 4 -4.68 -8.31 7.30
CA VAL A 4 -4.45 -7.00 6.69
C VAL A 4 -4.73 -7.09 5.20
N LYS A 5 -5.45 -6.12 4.67
CA LYS A 5 -5.69 -5.97 3.23
C LYS A 5 -5.34 -4.57 2.77
N TYR A 6 -4.50 -4.50 1.74
CA TYR A 6 -4.24 -3.27 0.98
C TYR A 6 -5.09 -3.28 -0.28
N THR A 7 -5.68 -2.13 -0.61
CA THR A 7 -6.33 -1.91 -1.90
C THR A 7 -5.85 -0.58 -2.48
N VAL A 8 -5.49 -0.57 -3.76
CA VAL A 8 -5.11 0.65 -4.49
C VAL A 8 -5.92 0.72 -5.78
N GLY A 9 -6.55 1.87 -6.02
CA GLY A 9 -7.35 2.14 -7.21
C GLY A 9 -7.06 3.53 -7.78
N ALA A 10 -7.68 3.82 -8.93
CA ALA A 10 -7.58 5.11 -9.59
C ALA A 10 -8.92 5.52 -10.21
N GLN A 11 -9.23 6.82 -10.22
CA GLN A 11 -10.43 7.36 -10.87
C GLN A 11 -10.30 7.41 -12.40
N ASN A 12 -9.08 7.41 -12.93
CA ASN A 12 -8.78 7.33 -14.36
C ASN A 12 -7.69 6.29 -14.63
N PRO A 13 -7.65 5.69 -15.84
CA PRO A 13 -6.60 4.74 -16.21
C PRO A 13 -5.19 5.32 -16.07
N ILE A 14 -4.29 4.58 -15.41
CA ILE A 14 -2.90 5.01 -15.20
C ILE A 14 -1.98 3.82 -14.88
N TYR A 15 -0.74 3.86 -15.37
CA TYR A 15 0.35 2.99 -14.91
C TYR A 15 0.88 3.48 -13.55
N THR A 16 0.97 2.59 -12.57
CA THR A 16 1.25 2.95 -11.17
C THR A 16 2.31 2.03 -10.57
N ASP A 17 3.31 2.63 -9.94
CA ASP A 17 4.28 1.97 -9.08
C ASP A 17 3.66 1.80 -7.67
N ILE A 18 3.67 0.58 -7.14
CA ILE A 18 3.18 0.28 -5.78
C ILE A 18 4.28 -0.39 -4.97
N PHE A 19 4.55 0.16 -3.78
CA PHE A 19 5.38 -0.48 -2.75
C PHE A 19 4.50 -0.80 -1.54
N TYR A 20 4.65 -1.98 -0.96
CA TYR A 20 3.81 -2.44 0.14
C TYR A 20 4.59 -3.40 1.03
N LEU A 21 4.27 -3.47 2.32
CA LEU A 21 4.89 -4.48 3.18
C LEU A 21 4.23 -5.86 2.93
N ASP A 22 4.97 -6.83 2.38
CA ASP A 22 4.42 -8.13 1.98
C ASP A 22 4.52 -9.21 3.07
N HIS A 23 5.40 -9.02 4.06
CA HIS A 23 5.47 -9.83 5.27
C HIS A 23 6.06 -9.06 6.44
N GLN A 24 5.70 -9.47 7.67
CA GLN A 24 6.19 -8.81 8.87
C GLN A 24 7.62 -9.25 9.22
N PRO A 25 8.55 -8.31 9.49
CA PRO A 25 9.85 -8.66 10.05
C PRO A 25 9.72 -9.26 11.46
N ALA A 26 10.62 -10.17 11.82
CA ALA A 26 10.64 -10.76 13.16
C ALA A 26 10.94 -9.74 14.25
N LYS A 27 11.74 -8.72 13.93
CA LYS A 27 12.07 -7.58 14.78
C LYS A 27 12.36 -6.35 13.94
N PHE A 28 12.18 -5.17 14.53
CA PHE A 28 12.39 -3.90 13.84
C PHE A 28 13.80 -3.76 13.25
N SER A 29 14.83 -4.31 13.90
CA SER A 29 16.20 -4.20 13.39
C SER A 29 16.40 -4.96 12.07
N ASP A 30 15.67 -6.04 11.79
CA ASP A 30 15.77 -6.74 10.50
C ASP A 30 15.24 -5.84 9.38
N TYR A 31 14.11 -5.18 9.61
CA TYR A 31 13.55 -4.19 8.70
C TYR A 31 14.49 -2.98 8.53
N SER A 32 15.01 -2.42 9.62
CA SER A 32 15.88 -1.24 9.54
C SER A 32 17.20 -1.53 8.83
N HIS A 33 17.72 -2.76 8.88
CA HIS A 33 18.94 -3.12 8.14
C HIS A 33 18.68 -3.27 6.64
N ASN A 34 17.51 -3.78 6.25
CA ASN A 34 17.17 -4.00 4.85
C ASN A 34 15.66 -3.91 4.59
N PRO A 35 15.10 -2.70 4.51
CA PRO A 35 13.65 -2.51 4.37
C PRO A 35 13.12 -3.06 3.03
N TYR A 36 13.95 -2.99 1.97
CA TYR A 36 13.58 -3.46 0.63
C TYR A 36 13.26 -4.96 0.57
N SER A 37 13.82 -5.77 1.47
CA SER A 37 13.45 -7.18 1.56
C SER A 37 12.02 -7.43 2.04
N PHE A 38 11.39 -6.42 2.66
CA PHE A 38 10.01 -6.50 3.18
C PHE A 38 9.03 -5.63 2.38
N THR A 39 9.55 -4.74 1.52
CA THR A 39 8.74 -3.81 0.72
C THR A 39 8.98 -4.00 -0.77
N PRO A 40 8.47 -5.09 -1.38
CA PRO A 40 8.57 -5.28 -2.81
C PRO A 40 7.90 -4.15 -3.59
N HIS A 41 8.27 -4.07 -4.85
CA HIS A 41 7.74 -3.15 -5.84
C HIS A 41 6.97 -3.94 -6.90
N VAL A 42 5.80 -3.44 -7.27
CA VAL A 42 5.04 -3.94 -8.42
C VAL A 42 4.55 -2.77 -9.26
N ASP A 43 4.50 -2.99 -10.56
CA ASP A 43 3.91 -2.05 -11.50
C ASP A 43 2.60 -2.60 -12.05
N VAL A 44 1.57 -1.77 -12.03
CA VAL A 44 0.23 -2.19 -12.46
C VAL A 44 -0.51 -1.08 -13.21
N ASP A 45 -1.29 -1.49 -14.22
CA ASP A 45 -2.30 -0.61 -14.83
C ASP A 45 -3.56 -0.60 -13.96
N LEU A 46 -3.83 0.53 -13.33
CA LEU A 46 -5.07 0.81 -12.60
C LEU A 46 -6.10 1.46 -13.52
N ALA A 47 -7.38 1.22 -13.28
CA ALA A 47 -8.49 1.89 -13.92
C ALA A 47 -9.76 1.81 -13.05
N PRO A 48 -10.81 2.59 -13.33
CA PRO A 48 -12.12 2.37 -12.71
C PRO A 48 -12.58 0.92 -12.86
N GLY A 49 -12.85 0.24 -11.75
CA GLY A 49 -13.22 -1.19 -11.73
C GLY A 49 -12.04 -2.17 -11.85
N LYS A 50 -10.80 -1.68 -11.95
CA LYS A 50 -9.56 -2.47 -11.96
C LYS A 50 -8.60 -1.92 -10.90
N SER A 51 -8.84 -2.31 -9.65
CA SER A 51 -7.94 -2.05 -8.53
C SER A 51 -6.92 -3.17 -8.37
N TRP A 52 -5.82 -2.85 -7.68
CA TRP A 52 -4.87 -3.82 -7.16
C TRP A 52 -5.16 -4.07 -5.68
N SER A 53 -4.98 -5.30 -5.22
CA SER A 53 -5.11 -5.64 -3.80
C SER A 53 -4.09 -6.69 -3.38
N PHE A 54 -3.73 -6.67 -2.10
CA PHE A 54 -2.85 -7.65 -1.49
C PHE A 54 -3.28 -7.92 -0.04
N ASP A 55 -3.25 -9.20 0.34
CA ASP A 55 -3.72 -9.68 1.63
C ASP A 55 -2.56 -10.40 2.34
N LEU A 56 -2.39 -10.11 3.64
CA LEU A 56 -1.38 -10.75 4.48
C LEU A 56 -1.84 -10.82 5.93
N ASP A 57 -1.27 -11.77 6.66
CA ASP A 57 -1.46 -11.88 8.10
C ASP A 57 -0.31 -11.19 8.85
N MET A 58 -0.65 -10.34 9.81
CA MET A 58 0.30 -9.54 10.57
C MET A 58 0.01 -9.62 12.07
N SER A 59 1.05 -9.74 12.89
CA SER A 59 0.90 -9.72 14.35
C SER A 59 0.86 -8.30 14.93
N ASN A 60 1.50 -7.33 14.25
CA ASN A 60 1.54 -5.94 14.68
C ASN A 60 1.32 -4.96 13.50
N PRO A 61 0.08 -4.85 13.00
CA PRO A 61 -0.25 -3.95 11.89
C PRO A 61 0.04 -2.48 12.17
N ASP A 62 -0.09 -2.04 13.42
CA ASP A 62 0.12 -0.63 13.79
C ASP A 62 1.57 -0.16 13.54
N ASP A 63 2.54 -1.06 13.65
CA ASP A 63 3.95 -0.74 13.43
C ASP A 63 4.47 -1.01 12.01
N TYR A 64 3.76 -1.85 11.24
CA TYR A 64 4.29 -2.36 9.97
C TYR A 64 3.36 -2.23 8.76
N ALA A 65 2.04 -2.15 8.93
CA ALA A 65 1.12 -2.13 7.78
C ALA A 65 1.26 -0.82 6.99
N MET A 66 1.62 -0.96 5.70
CA MET A 66 1.88 0.17 4.81
C MET A 66 1.75 -0.25 3.35
N VAL A 67 1.10 0.61 2.57
CA VAL A 67 1.14 0.63 1.10
C VAL A 67 1.30 2.07 0.62
N VAL A 68 2.16 2.27 -0.37
CA VAL A 68 2.35 3.54 -1.07
C VAL A 68 2.24 3.30 -2.56
N ALA A 69 1.53 4.18 -3.25
CA ALA A 69 1.38 4.15 -4.68
C ALA A 69 1.71 5.51 -5.28
N SER A 70 2.34 5.51 -6.45
CA SER A 70 2.73 6.72 -7.19
C SER A 70 2.59 6.46 -8.67
N THR A 71 2.21 7.48 -9.43
CA THR A 71 2.21 7.40 -10.90
C THR A 71 3.58 7.77 -11.48
N GLY A 72 4.60 8.01 -10.65
CA GLY A 72 5.93 8.42 -11.08
C GLY A 72 5.91 9.61 -12.06
N THR A 73 6.51 9.43 -13.23
CA THR A 73 6.57 10.42 -14.31
C THR A 73 5.34 10.45 -15.21
N GLU A 74 4.37 9.55 -15.02
CA GLU A 74 3.17 9.52 -15.85
C GLU A 74 2.42 10.87 -15.81
N PRO A 75 1.91 11.34 -16.96
CA PRO A 75 1.23 12.61 -17.05
C PRO A 75 -0.15 12.59 -16.37
N GLY A 76 -0.64 13.78 -16.01
CA GLY A 76 -1.99 13.96 -15.47
C GLY A 76 -2.12 13.71 -13.97
N THR A 77 -3.37 13.69 -13.53
CA THR A 77 -3.77 13.50 -12.12
C THR A 77 -4.91 12.48 -12.06
N PRO A 78 -4.62 11.17 -12.19
CA PRO A 78 -5.65 10.15 -12.33
C PRO A 78 -6.50 9.95 -11.08
N GLY A 79 -6.14 10.54 -9.94
CA GLY A 79 -6.87 10.41 -8.69
C GLY A 79 -6.69 9.02 -8.10
N LEU A 80 -5.50 8.76 -7.55
CA LEU A 80 -5.22 7.53 -6.84
C LEU A 80 -5.98 7.49 -5.50
N HIS A 81 -6.39 6.29 -5.12
CA HIS A 81 -7.03 5.99 -3.85
C HIS A 81 -6.35 4.76 -3.23
N CYS A 82 -6.10 4.78 -1.93
CA CYS A 82 -5.71 3.58 -1.20
C CYS A 82 -6.61 3.35 0.01
N GLU A 83 -6.79 2.07 0.35
CA GLU A 83 -7.38 1.60 1.60
C GLU A 83 -6.45 0.61 2.27
N LEU A 84 -6.38 0.69 3.60
CA LEU A 84 -5.77 -0.31 4.48
C LEU A 84 -6.85 -0.78 5.43
N ALA A 85 -7.19 -2.07 5.33
CA ALA A 85 -8.14 -2.72 6.21
C ALA A 85 -7.45 -3.70 7.14
N VAL A 86 -7.94 -3.78 8.38
CA VAL A 86 -7.50 -4.74 9.41
C VAL A 86 -8.74 -5.47 9.90
N ASP A 87 -8.72 -6.80 9.83
CA ASP A 87 -9.84 -7.69 10.19
C ASP A 87 -11.17 -7.30 9.50
N GLY A 88 -11.07 -6.85 8.25
CA GLY A 88 -12.21 -6.42 7.43
C GLY A 88 -12.69 -4.99 7.67
N ALA A 89 -12.13 -4.26 8.64
CA ALA A 89 -12.44 -2.85 8.88
C ALA A 89 -11.41 -1.94 8.20
N VAL A 90 -11.86 -1.00 7.34
CA VAL A 90 -10.99 0.02 6.76
C VAL A 90 -10.57 1.00 7.85
N VAL A 91 -9.27 1.01 8.19
CA VAL A 91 -8.70 1.84 9.26
C VAL A 91 -7.91 3.03 8.70
N VAL A 92 -7.45 2.95 7.45
CA VAL A 92 -6.87 4.08 6.71
C VAL A 92 -7.46 4.13 5.32
N SER A 93 -7.85 5.33 4.88
CA SER A 93 -8.29 5.60 3.51
C SER A 93 -7.77 6.98 3.10
N LYS A 94 -7.18 7.06 1.90
CA LYS A 94 -6.55 8.28 1.40
C LYS A 94 -6.74 8.41 -0.12
N ASP A 95 -6.97 9.65 -0.54
CA ASP A 95 -6.99 10.05 -1.93
C ASP A 95 -5.81 10.96 -2.24
N GLY A 96 -5.33 10.92 -3.48
CA GLY A 96 -4.28 11.81 -3.94
C GLY A 96 -4.21 11.93 -5.46
N PRO A 97 -3.82 13.09 -6.00
CA PRO A 97 -3.86 13.32 -7.45
C PRO A 97 -2.89 12.43 -8.23
N LYS A 98 -1.69 12.15 -7.69
CA LYS A 98 -0.63 11.34 -8.32
C LYS A 98 0.04 10.34 -7.37
N GLY A 99 -0.34 10.34 -6.09
CA GLY A 99 0.32 9.53 -5.08
C GLY A 99 -0.52 9.42 -3.82
N VAL A 100 -0.46 8.27 -3.17
CA VAL A 100 -1.17 7.97 -1.92
C VAL A 100 -0.29 7.12 -1.01
N LEU A 101 -0.44 7.33 0.30
CA LEU A 101 0.20 6.54 1.35
C LEU A 101 -0.86 6.13 2.37
N CYS A 102 -1.11 4.83 2.48
CA CYS A 102 -1.93 4.26 3.55
C CYS A 102 -1.02 3.49 4.49
N SER A 103 -0.87 4.00 5.71
CA SER A 103 0.05 3.48 6.72
C SER A 103 -0.56 3.66 8.10
N LEU A 104 -0.44 2.66 8.96
CA LEU A 104 -0.72 2.79 10.39
C LEU A 104 0.52 3.22 11.19
N ARG A 105 1.70 3.16 10.56
CA ARG A 105 2.98 3.53 11.16
C ARG A 105 2.99 5.01 11.53
N ASN A 106 3.48 5.32 12.73
CA ASN A 106 3.47 6.67 13.32
C ASN A 106 4.84 7.37 13.37
N TRP A 107 5.90 6.75 12.83
CA TRP A 107 7.28 7.22 12.94
C TRP A 107 7.90 7.55 11.57
#